data_AF-A0A916E0K4-F1
#
_entry.id   AF-A0A916E0K4-F1
#
_cell.length_a   1.000
_cell.length_b   1.000
_cell.length_c   1.000
_cell.angle_alpha   90.00
_cell.angle_beta   90.00
_cell.angle_gamma   90.00
#
_symmetry.space_group_name_H-M   'P 1'
#
loop_
_entity.id
_entity.type
_entity.pdbx_description
1 polymer ?
#
loop_
_entity_poly.entity_id
_entity_poly.type
_entity_poly.pdbx_seq_one_letter_code
_entity_poly.pdbx_strand_id
1 'polypeptide(L)'
;MAKCGVLENYYGDEVLYSNQINAISSLDITIDCLMHMLVYIRESNINEVFSPVVPEDIPSNYLLRRLLEVEENHLYLTIKIVIIKEFNNYQGSNFCDYQYSLSNVYEYRILKSVTYGNFKDIIFQTLNVLSGQIRFYIFVNRQNKTIRPDSPIPESYFNIIK
;
A
#
# COMPACT_ATOMS: atom_id res chain seq x y z
N MET A 1 -12.68 6.81 36.54
CA MET A 1 -11.96 5.72 37.23
C MET A 1 -11.32 4.83 36.17
N ALA A 2 -10.03 5.01 35.88
CA ALA A 2 -9.33 4.15 34.92
C ALA A 2 -9.27 2.72 35.49
N LYS A 3 -9.53 1.69 34.67
CA LYS A 3 -9.31 0.30 35.08
C LYS A 3 -7.81 0.12 35.35
N CYS A 4 -7.46 -0.22 36.59
CA CYS A 4 -6.09 -0.41 37.11
C CYS A 4 -5.15 -1.11 36.11
N GLY A 5 -5.63 -2.15 35.42
CA GLY A 5 -4.80 -2.97 34.55
C GLY A 5 -4.36 -2.36 33.21
N VAL A 6 -4.83 -1.18 32.79
CA VAL A 6 -4.41 -0.60 31.49
C VAL A 6 -3.19 0.31 31.60
N LEU A 7 -2.96 0.94 32.76
CA LEU A 7 -1.80 1.83 32.94
C LEU A 7 -0.60 1.11 33.57
N GLU A 8 -0.86 0.21 34.52
CA GLU A 8 0.19 -0.51 35.25
C GLU A 8 1.09 -1.37 34.35
N ASN A 9 0.51 -1.98 33.30
CA ASN A 9 1.26 -2.82 32.35
C ASN A 9 2.16 -2.04 31.37
N TYR A 10 2.10 -0.71 31.41
CA TYR A 10 2.84 0.17 30.50
C TYR A 10 3.76 1.14 31.27
N TYR A 11 3.83 1.03 32.60
CA TYR A 11 4.92 1.63 33.37
C TYR A 11 6.17 0.83 33.07
N GLY A 12 7.14 1.48 32.41
CA GLY A 12 8.34 0.81 31.93
C GLY A 12 9.20 0.27 33.07
N ASP A 13 9.23 -1.06 33.20
CA ASP A 13 10.22 -1.75 34.02
C ASP A 13 11.44 -2.15 33.16
N GLU A 14 12.61 -1.84 33.71
CA GLU A 14 14.00 -2.16 33.33
C GLU A 14 14.36 -2.47 31.86
N VAL A 15 15.09 -1.56 31.23
CA VAL A 15 15.82 -1.79 29.98
C VAL A 15 16.99 -2.75 30.23
N LEU A 16 16.82 -4.03 29.91
CA LEU A 16 17.94 -4.97 29.78
C LEU A 16 18.74 -4.62 28.51
N TYR A 17 19.84 -3.90 28.66
CA TYR A 17 20.84 -3.75 27.59
C TYR A 17 21.55 -5.10 27.37
N SER A 18 21.02 -5.93 26.47
CA SER A 18 21.63 -7.20 26.10
C SER A 18 22.84 -6.98 25.18
N ASN A 19 24.01 -6.70 25.76
CA ASN A 19 25.30 -7.01 25.13
C ASN A 19 25.56 -8.53 25.20
N GLN A 20 24.63 -9.35 24.72
CA GLN A 20 24.81 -10.80 24.54
C GLN A 20 23.98 -11.26 23.35
N ILE A 21 24.35 -10.80 22.15
CA ILE A 21 23.94 -11.46 20.92
C ILE A 21 24.78 -12.72 20.82
N ASN A 22 24.21 -13.88 21.17
CA ASN A 22 24.45 -15.15 20.51
C ASN A 22 23.41 -16.16 20.98
N ALA A 23 22.62 -16.65 20.03
CA ALA A 23 21.60 -17.69 20.15
C ALA A 23 20.31 -17.30 20.88
N ILE A 24 19.42 -16.58 20.20
CA ILE A 24 17.99 -16.63 20.50
C ILE A 24 17.27 -17.10 19.22
N SER A 25 16.80 -18.34 19.31
CA SER A 25 15.82 -18.98 18.45
C SER A 25 14.58 -18.11 18.29
N SER A 26 13.95 -18.22 17.13
CA SER A 26 12.66 -17.63 16.77
C SER A 26 11.55 -17.88 17.81
N LEU A 27 11.44 -17.03 18.82
CA LEU A 27 10.22 -16.72 19.57
C LEU A 27 10.48 -15.48 20.45
N ASP A 28 9.48 -14.61 20.56
CA ASP A 28 9.41 -13.49 21.51
C ASP A 28 10.24 -12.23 21.19
N ILE A 29 10.00 -11.63 20.03
CA ILE A 29 10.02 -10.16 19.95
C ILE A 29 8.68 -9.69 20.52
N THR A 30 8.53 -9.74 21.85
CA THR A 30 7.55 -8.90 22.52
C THR A 30 8.02 -7.47 22.31
N ILE A 31 7.38 -6.74 21.40
CA ILE A 31 7.48 -5.29 21.37
C ILE A 31 6.95 -4.85 22.74
N ASP A 32 7.84 -4.51 23.66
CA ASP A 32 7.48 -3.90 24.92
C ASP A 32 6.60 -2.70 24.58
N CYS A 33 5.34 -2.82 24.95
CA CYS A 33 4.31 -1.87 24.61
C CYS A 33 4.54 -0.64 25.49
N LEU A 34 5.40 0.29 25.04
CA LEU A 34 5.63 1.54 25.75
C LEU A 34 4.53 2.54 25.37
N MET A 35 3.93 3.20 26.37
CA MET A 35 2.97 4.28 26.13
C MET A 35 3.71 5.55 25.67
N HIS A 36 3.52 5.93 24.41
CA HIS A 36 4.13 7.13 23.84
C HIS A 36 3.31 8.41 24.04
N MET A 37 2.01 8.31 24.31
CA MET A 37 1.11 9.46 24.44
C MET A 37 -0.03 9.17 25.43
N LEU A 38 -0.27 10.11 26.35
CA LEU A 38 -1.39 10.09 27.30
C LEU A 38 -2.33 11.25 27.01
N VAL A 39 -3.63 10.98 26.96
CA VAL A 39 -4.69 12.00 26.76
C VAL A 39 -5.56 12.07 28.00
N TYR A 40 -5.62 13.24 28.62
CA TYR A 40 -6.44 13.50 29.81
C TYR A 40 -7.65 14.36 29.43
N ILE A 41 -8.82 14.01 29.97
CA ILE A 41 -10.05 14.76 29.81
C ILE A 41 -10.48 15.27 31.18
N ARG A 42 -10.87 16.55 31.26
CA ARG A 42 -11.34 17.17 32.49
C ARG A 42 -12.67 16.53 32.91
N GLU A 43 -12.78 16.16 34.18
CA GLU A 43 -13.96 15.47 34.71
C GLU A 43 -15.27 16.23 34.47
N SER A 44 -15.25 17.57 34.57
CA SER A 44 -16.42 18.42 34.30
C SER A 44 -16.92 18.36 32.85
N ASN A 45 -16.08 17.98 31.90
CA ASN A 45 -16.39 17.98 30.46
C ASN A 45 -16.57 16.56 29.90
N ILE A 46 -16.55 15.53 30.74
CA ILE A 46 -16.62 14.14 30.30
C ILE A 46 -17.90 13.84 29.50
N ASN A 47 -19.03 14.40 29.92
CA ASN A 47 -20.32 14.15 29.27
C ASN A 47 -20.44 14.83 27.90
N GLU A 48 -19.74 15.96 27.72
CA GLU A 48 -19.69 16.68 26.46
C GLU A 48 -18.77 15.97 25.46
N VAL A 49 -17.57 15.59 25.92
CA VAL A 49 -16.56 14.94 25.07
C VAL A 49 -16.97 13.52 24.67
N PHE A 50 -17.66 12.78 25.54
CA PHE A 50 -18.17 11.43 25.29
C PHE A 50 -19.67 11.39 24.98
N SER A 51 -20.24 12.47 24.45
CA SER A 51 -21.62 12.46 23.97
C SER A 51 -21.80 11.32 22.94
N PRO A 52 -22.90 10.54 23.01
CA PRO A 52 -23.14 9.47 22.06
C PRO A 52 -23.26 10.04 20.65
N VAL A 53 -22.52 9.47 19.71
CA VAL A 53 -22.59 9.83 18.29
C VAL A 53 -23.81 9.12 17.68
N VAL A 54 -24.78 9.90 17.21
CA VAL A 54 -25.99 9.40 16.55
C VAL A 54 -25.83 9.44 15.02
N PRO A 55 -26.53 8.61 14.23
CA PRO A 55 -26.39 8.63 12.77
C PRO A 55 -26.74 9.98 12.14
N GLU A 56 -27.55 10.81 12.80
CA GLU A 56 -27.88 12.18 12.38
C GLU A 56 -26.69 13.15 12.46
N ASP A 57 -25.70 12.87 13.33
CA ASP A 57 -24.46 13.67 13.45
C ASP A 57 -23.54 13.49 12.24
N ILE A 58 -23.77 12.43 11.44
CA ILE A 58 -23.01 12.13 10.23
C ILE A 58 -23.69 12.83 9.05
N PRO A 59 -23.03 13.78 8.37
CA PRO A 59 -23.60 14.44 7.20
C PRO A 59 -23.99 13.40 6.13
N SER A 60 -25.25 13.44 5.68
CA SER A 60 -25.81 12.46 4.74
C SER A 60 -25.01 12.30 3.44
N ASN A 61 -24.39 13.38 2.97
CA ASN A 61 -23.55 13.39 1.77
C ASN A 61 -22.22 12.64 1.97
N TYR A 62 -21.72 12.50 3.20
CA TYR A 62 -20.44 11.82 3.43
C TYR A 62 -20.52 10.32 3.12
N LEU A 63 -21.59 9.66 3.57
CA LEU A 63 -21.80 8.23 3.33
C LEU A 63 -22.07 7.96 1.85
N LEU A 64 -22.94 8.76 1.23
CA LEU A 64 -23.27 8.62 -0.20
C LEU A 64 -22.02 8.81 -1.08
N ARG A 65 -21.22 9.86 -0.82
CA ARG A 65 -19.99 10.12 -1.55
C ARG A 65 -18.98 8.98 -1.41
N ARG A 66 -18.81 8.44 -0.19
CA ARG A 66 -17.88 7.33 0.05
C ARG A 66 -18.34 6.04 -0.63
N LEU A 67 -19.64 5.78 -0.66
CA LEU A 67 -20.19 4.63 -1.39
C LEU A 67 -19.98 4.78 -2.90
N LEU A 68 -20.26 5.95 -3.47
CA LEU A 68 -20.03 6.24 -4.88
C LEU A 68 -18.54 6.14 -5.25
N GLU A 69 -17.64 6.66 -4.42
CA GLU A 69 -16.19 6.56 -4.64
C GLU A 69 -15.71 5.09 -4.59
N VAL A 70 -16.26 4.26 -3.69
CA VAL A 70 -15.96 2.82 -3.63
C VAL A 70 -16.52 2.07 -4.83
N GLU A 71 -17.74 2.42 -5.26
CA GLU A 71 -18.38 1.88 -6.45
C GLU A 71 -17.63 2.26 -7.74
N GLU A 72 -17.10 3.47 -7.84
CA GLU A 72 -16.30 3.82 -9.02
C GLU A 72 -14.92 3.15 -8.96
N ASN A 73 -14.25 3.15 -7.81
CA ASN A 73 -12.89 2.64 -7.70
C ASN A 73 -12.75 1.14 -7.98
N HIS A 74 -13.76 0.31 -7.65
CA HIS A 74 -13.67 -1.13 -7.93
C HIS A 74 -13.71 -1.46 -9.42
N LEU A 75 -14.13 -0.54 -10.30
CA LEU A 75 -14.15 -0.73 -11.74
C LEU A 75 -12.78 -0.51 -12.39
N TYR A 76 -11.84 0.13 -11.69
CA TYR A 76 -10.54 0.46 -12.23
C TYR A 76 -9.42 -0.43 -11.68
N LEU A 77 -8.36 -0.56 -12.47
CA LEU A 77 -7.06 -1.12 -12.12
C LEU A 77 -6.00 -0.04 -12.29
N THR A 78 -5.08 0.02 -11.33
CA THR A 78 -3.89 0.85 -11.42
C THR A 78 -2.74 -0.02 -11.92
N ILE A 79 -2.23 0.30 -13.11
CA ILE A 79 -1.08 -0.37 -13.72
C ILE A 79 0.11 0.58 -13.68
N LYS A 80 1.22 0.08 -13.13
CA LYS A 80 2.51 0.78 -13.10
C LYS A 80 3.42 0.22 -14.18
N ILE A 81 3.94 1.09 -15.03
CA ILE A 81 4.80 0.73 -16.17
C ILE A 81 6.16 1.40 -15.99
N VAL A 82 7.21 0.61 -16.19
CA VAL A 82 8.60 1.09 -16.18
C VAL A 82 9.21 0.79 -17.55
N ILE A 83 9.82 1.81 -18.14
CA ILE A 83 10.48 1.68 -19.45
C ILE A 83 11.93 1.26 -19.22
N ILE A 84 12.45 0.40 -20.09
CA ILE A 84 13.79 -0.16 -19.95
C ILE A 84 14.89 0.90 -19.83
N LYS A 85 14.73 2.04 -20.53
CA LYS A 85 15.68 3.17 -20.47
C LYS A 85 15.90 3.70 -19.05
N GLU A 86 14.90 3.62 -18.19
CA GLU A 86 14.96 4.09 -16.81
C GLU A 86 15.81 3.16 -15.93
N PHE A 87 16.03 1.91 -16.34
CA PHE A 87 16.90 0.98 -15.61
C PHE A 87 18.37 1.39 -15.67
N ASN A 88 18.81 2.05 -16.74
CA ASN A 88 20.22 2.46 -16.87
C ASN A 88 20.63 3.49 -15.82
N ASN A 89 19.67 4.24 -15.29
CA ASN A 89 19.89 5.28 -14.29
C ASN A 89 19.67 4.77 -12.86
N TYR A 90 19.21 3.52 -12.69
CA TYR A 90 18.86 2.97 -11.38
C TYR A 90 20.06 2.28 -10.72
N GLN A 91 20.43 2.73 -9.53
CA GLN A 91 21.58 2.20 -8.77
C GLN A 91 21.19 1.22 -7.64
N GLY A 92 19.89 0.95 -7.43
CA GLY A 92 19.41 0.03 -6.41
C GLY A 92 19.40 -1.44 -6.83
N SER A 93 19.33 -2.35 -5.86
CA SER A 93 19.32 -3.80 -6.10
C SER A 93 17.92 -4.38 -6.34
N ASN A 94 16.87 -3.66 -5.92
CA ASN A 94 15.48 -4.07 -6.01
C ASN A 94 14.66 -3.12 -6.88
N PHE A 95 13.80 -3.67 -7.73
CA PHE A 95 13.07 -2.89 -8.73
C PHE A 95 12.02 -1.94 -8.15
N CYS A 96 11.55 -2.18 -6.92
CA CYS A 96 10.55 -1.35 -6.25
C CYS A 96 10.78 -1.41 -4.75
N ASP A 97 11.90 -0.86 -4.26
CA ASP A 97 11.90 -0.42 -2.87
C ASP A 97 10.91 0.75 -2.80
N TYR A 98 9.78 0.58 -2.09
CA TYR A 98 8.76 1.62 -1.88
C TYR A 98 9.35 2.94 -1.32
N GLN A 99 10.58 2.89 -0.83
CA GLN A 99 11.35 3.97 -0.26
C GLN A 99 12.21 4.74 -1.28
N TYR A 100 12.53 4.11 -2.42
CA TYR A 100 13.17 4.72 -3.56
C TYR A 100 12.16 4.77 -4.69
N SER A 101 11.41 5.86 -4.76
CA SER A 101 10.60 6.18 -5.93
C SER A 101 11.51 6.09 -7.16
N LEU A 102 11.36 5.04 -7.97
CA LEU A 102 11.77 5.09 -9.35
C LEU A 102 11.16 6.39 -9.91
N SER A 103 11.98 7.39 -10.17
CA SER A 103 11.49 8.75 -10.48
C SER A 103 10.56 8.77 -11.70
N ASN A 104 10.66 7.75 -12.55
CA ASN A 104 9.96 7.64 -13.83
C ASN A 104 9.14 6.33 -13.92
N VAL A 105 8.24 6.07 -12.97
CA VAL A 105 7.17 5.06 -13.12
C VAL A 105 5.94 5.74 -13.69
N TYR A 106 5.44 5.24 -14.81
CA TYR A 106 4.19 5.70 -15.37
C TYR A 106 3.03 4.96 -14.72
N GLU A 107 2.10 5.69 -14.11
CA GLU A 107 0.92 5.13 -13.47
C GLU A 107 -0.31 5.37 -14.34
N TYR A 108 -0.98 4.29 -14.72
CA TYR A 108 -2.18 4.31 -15.56
C TYR A 108 -3.36 3.75 -14.79
N ARG A 109 -4.47 4.49 -14.79
CA ARG A 109 -5.75 4.03 -14.24
C ARG A 109 -6.65 3.59 -15.39
N ILE A 110 -6.93 2.30 -15.49
CA ILE A 110 -7.63 1.67 -16.62
C ILE A 110 -8.84 0.89 -16.12
N LEU A 111 -9.92 0.88 -16.89
CA LEU A 111 -11.11 0.09 -16.57
C LEU A 111 -10.81 -1.40 -16.66
N LYS A 112 -11.30 -2.18 -15.69
CA LYS A 112 -11.17 -3.66 -15.65
C LYS A 112 -11.73 -4.35 -16.88
N SER A 113 -12.70 -3.74 -17.56
CA SER A 113 -13.32 -4.27 -18.78
C SER A 113 -12.49 -4.09 -20.04
N VAL A 114 -11.40 -3.31 -19.99
CA VAL A 114 -10.56 -3.03 -21.16
C VAL A 114 -9.75 -4.28 -21.50
N THR A 115 -9.74 -4.63 -22.78
CA THR A 115 -8.93 -5.74 -23.29
C THR A 115 -7.44 -5.35 -23.31
N TYR A 116 -6.57 -6.34 -23.19
CA TYR A 116 -5.12 -6.12 -23.26
C TYR A 116 -4.68 -5.42 -24.56
N GLY A 117 -5.31 -5.76 -25.69
CA GLY A 117 -5.04 -5.09 -26.97
C GLY A 117 -5.32 -3.59 -26.94
N ASN A 118 -6.49 -3.20 -26.44
CA ASN A 118 -6.85 -1.78 -26.32
C ASN A 118 -5.93 -1.03 -25.35
N PHE A 119 -5.56 -1.66 -24.23
CA PHE A 119 -4.58 -1.08 -23.31
C PHE A 119 -3.23 -0.86 -24.00
N LYS A 120 -2.76 -1.85 -24.75
CA LYS A 120 -1.51 -1.79 -25.49
C LYS A 120 -1.53 -0.67 -26.55
N ASP A 121 -2.65 -0.47 -27.24
CA ASP A 121 -2.84 0.66 -28.17
C ASP A 121 -2.79 2.04 -27.49
N ILE A 122 -3.40 2.18 -26.30
CA ILE A 122 -3.32 3.40 -25.49
C ILE A 122 -1.86 3.71 -25.14
N ILE A 123 -1.10 2.70 -24.72
CA ILE A 123 0.32 2.86 -24.39
C ILE A 123 1.14 3.23 -25.63
N PHE A 124 0.89 2.61 -26.78
CA PHE A 124 1.56 2.96 -28.03
C PHE A 124 1.34 4.41 -28.45
N GLN A 125 0.11 4.91 -28.31
CA GLN A 125 -0.21 6.31 -28.59
C GLN A 125 0.49 7.25 -27.60
N THR A 126 0.48 6.95 -26.31
CA THR A 126 1.12 7.83 -25.30
C THR A 126 2.65 7.85 -25.42
N LEU A 127 3.27 6.74 -25.82
CA LEU A 127 4.73 6.64 -25.98
C LEU A 127 5.21 6.96 -27.40
N ASN A 128 4.31 7.21 -28.36
CA ASN A 128 4.61 7.39 -29.79
C ASN A 128 5.44 6.23 -30.39
N VAL A 129 5.08 4.98 -30.08
CA VAL A 129 5.78 3.78 -30.57
C VAL A 129 4.85 2.92 -31.43
N LEU A 130 5.40 2.26 -32.46
CA LEU A 130 4.66 1.38 -33.37
C LEU A 130 4.17 0.08 -32.69
N SER A 131 3.00 -0.40 -33.12
CA SER A 131 2.22 -1.44 -32.42
C SER A 131 2.83 -2.86 -32.36
N GLY A 132 4.04 -3.07 -32.85
CA GLY A 132 4.78 -4.33 -32.78
C GLY A 132 6.11 -4.28 -32.03
N GLN A 133 6.52 -3.10 -31.53
CA GLN A 133 7.87 -2.88 -31.01
C GLN A 133 7.99 -3.00 -29.48
N ILE A 134 6.87 -3.09 -28.76
CA ILE A 134 6.85 -3.18 -27.28
C ILE A 134 6.36 -4.56 -26.85
N ARG A 135 7.07 -5.14 -25.87
CA ARG A 135 6.64 -6.33 -25.13
C ARG A 135 6.50 -5.97 -23.66
N PHE A 136 5.37 -6.35 -23.07
CA PHE A 136 5.13 -6.17 -21.65
C PHE A 136 5.62 -7.40 -20.87
N TYR A 137 6.31 -7.15 -19.76
CA TYR A 137 6.75 -8.18 -18.82
C TYR A 137 6.02 -7.99 -17.50
N ILE A 138 5.55 -9.10 -16.92
CA ILE A 138 4.93 -9.08 -15.60
C ILE A 138 6.05 -9.05 -14.56
N PHE A 139 5.96 -8.11 -13.63
CA PHE A 139 6.82 -8.08 -12.45
C PHE A 139 6.16 -8.88 -11.33
N VAL A 140 6.93 -9.78 -10.71
CA VAL A 140 6.46 -10.62 -9.61
C VAL A 140 7.34 -10.46 -8.40
N ASN A 141 6.73 -10.58 -7.21
CA ASN A 141 7.44 -10.64 -5.94
C ASN A 141 7.93 -12.07 -5.73
N ARG A 142 9.23 -12.24 -5.53
CA ARG A 142 9.85 -13.53 -5.20
C ARG A 142 9.92 -13.76 -3.69
N GLN A 143 10.13 -15.01 -3.28
CA GLN A 143 10.23 -15.40 -1.86
C GLN A 143 11.34 -14.66 -1.10
N ASN A 144 12.43 -14.30 -1.79
CA ASN A 144 13.53 -13.50 -1.23
C ASN A 144 13.24 -11.99 -1.15
N LYS A 145 11.96 -11.58 -1.23
CA LYS A 145 11.51 -10.17 -1.19
C LYS A 145 12.08 -9.29 -2.31
N THR A 146 12.51 -9.89 -3.42
CA THR A 146 12.91 -9.13 -4.62
C THR A 146 11.78 -9.08 -5.63
N ILE A 147 11.66 -7.96 -6.35
CA ILE A 147 10.66 -7.74 -7.39
C ILE A 147 11.38 -7.80 -8.72
N ARG A 148 10.97 -8.69 -9.64
CA ARG A 148 11.72 -8.99 -10.86
C ARG A 148 10.79 -9.25 -12.04
N PRO A 149 11.21 -8.96 -13.27
CA PRO A 149 10.47 -9.39 -14.45
C PRO A 149 10.49 -10.92 -14.51
N ASP A 150 9.32 -11.51 -14.74
CA ASP A 150 9.14 -12.95 -14.84
C ASP A 150 8.92 -13.36 -16.30
N SER A 151 7.66 -13.45 -16.71
CA SER A 151 7.27 -13.89 -18.04
C SER A 151 6.70 -12.73 -18.88
N PRO A 152 7.00 -12.66 -20.18
CA PRO A 152 6.33 -11.72 -21.08
C PRO A 152 4.85 -12.09 -21.21
N ILE A 153 3.99 -11.09 -21.35
CA ILE A 153 2.57 -11.31 -21.63
C ILE A 153 2.46 -11.76 -23.10
N PRO A 154 2.01 -13.00 -23.40
CA PRO A 154 1.93 -13.46 -24.76
C PRO A 154 0.77 -12.78 -25.50
N GLU A 155 0.93 -12.65 -26.82
CA GLU A 155 -0.04 -11.95 -27.68
C GLU A 155 -1.40 -12.69 -27.75
N SER A 156 -1.46 -13.96 -27.34
CA SER A 156 -2.72 -14.69 -27.24
C SER A 156 -3.73 -14.07 -26.27
N TYR A 157 -3.27 -13.21 -25.34
CA TYR A 157 -4.15 -12.49 -24.40
C TYR A 157 -4.76 -11.21 -25.00
N PHE A 158 -4.51 -10.87 -26.27
CA PHE A 158 -4.96 -9.62 -26.90
C PHE A 158 -6.46 -9.32 -26.70
N ASN A 159 -7.31 -10.35 -26.82
CA ASN A 159 -8.77 -10.24 -26.70
C ASN A 159 -9.31 -10.58 -25.30
N ILE A 160 -8.44 -10.88 -24.34
CA ILE A 160 -8.85 -11.32 -22.99
C ILE A 160 -8.93 -10.10 -22.07
N ILE A 161 -9.99 -10.06 -21.27
CA ILE A 161 -10.19 -9.13 -20.15
C ILE A 161 -9.54 -9.77 -18.93
N LYS A 162 -8.53 -9.13 -18.33
CA LYS A 162 -7.77 -9.69 -17.21
C LYS A 162 -7.44 -8.66 -16.14
#